data_AF-A0A9W8DS42-F1
#
_entry.id   AF-A0A9W8DS42-F1
#
_cell.length_a   1.000
_cell.length_b   1.000
_cell.length_c   1.000
_cell.angle_alpha   90.00
_cell.angle_beta   90.00
_cell.angle_gamma   90.00
#
_symmetry.space_group_name_H-M   'P 1'
#
loop_
_entity.id
_entity.type
_entity.pdbx_description
1 polymer ?
#
loop_
_entity_poly.entity_id
_entity_poly.type
_entity_poly.pdbx_seq_one_letter_code
_entity_poly.pdbx_strand_id
1 'polypeptide(L)'
;MTDIPVAELKSEIEQISLHQAPLDVDAKVSLIRRNLQEVLGEDRIREVLATRDLQIYFGTATTGRPHIGYFVPVSKIADFLRADCHVTILLADLHAVLDNLKAPLDLIQHRVRYYEAAVKGMLHSVGVPIAKLKFVVGSSFELTPAYSMDLLRLSTLVTEHDAKKAGAEVVKQVASPLLSSLIYPGMQALDEEYLKCDAQFGGVDQRKIFTFAEKYLPQLGYAKRAHLMSPMVPGLQGSKMSASDPDSKIDLLDDPKTVEKKLKKAFCEEGNIADNGLLAFTKHVLFPAASLRSADGSATFTIQRPEKYGGNSVYTTYEALEKEFAEKLVHPGDLKKSVAQGINDLLAPVQAYFADNVEYNGIAELAYPPPPVKAKPVKQKKKHNVKPAAESEVKPEEQEATN
;
A
#
# COMPACT_ATOMS: atom_id res chain seq x y z
N MET A 1 44.15 -23.33 8.54
CA MET A 1 43.41 -22.64 7.47
C MET A 1 42.65 -23.72 6.72
N THR A 2 41.42 -23.97 7.13
CA THR A 2 40.51 -24.90 6.48
C THR A 2 39.41 -24.05 5.88
N ASP A 3 39.43 -23.98 4.55
CA ASP A 3 38.44 -23.27 3.74
C ASP A 3 37.07 -23.87 3.96
N ILE A 4 36.16 -23.08 4.55
CA ILE A 4 34.73 -23.39 4.57
C ILE A 4 34.16 -22.85 3.24
N PRO A 5 33.53 -23.68 2.40
CA PRO A 5 33.02 -23.25 1.11
C PRO A 5 31.92 -22.19 1.25
N VAL A 6 32.01 -21.13 0.45
CA VAL A 6 31.07 -19.99 0.33
C VAL A 6 29.61 -20.42 0.02
N ALA A 7 29.37 -21.71 -0.26
CA ALA A 7 28.04 -22.27 -0.48
C ALA A 7 27.23 -22.48 0.82
N GLU A 8 27.87 -22.59 1.99
CA GLU A 8 27.17 -22.74 3.28
C GLU A 8 26.67 -21.41 3.88
N LEU A 9 27.09 -20.26 3.31
CA LEU A 9 26.64 -18.92 3.74
C LEU A 9 25.33 -18.45 3.06
N LYS A 10 24.71 -19.28 2.21
CA LYS A 10 23.52 -18.90 1.42
C LYS A 10 22.22 -19.63 1.78
N SER A 11 22.21 -20.48 2.81
CA SER A 11 21.00 -21.18 3.28
C SER A 11 20.53 -20.78 4.68
N GLU A 12 21.18 -19.82 5.33
CA GLU A 12 20.83 -19.35 6.67
C GLU A 12 20.43 -17.87 6.69
N ILE A 13 19.45 -17.49 5.86
CA ILE A 13 18.41 -16.59 6.38
C ILE A 13 17.40 -17.52 7.06
N GLU A 14 17.87 -18.24 8.08
CA GLU A 14 16.97 -18.82 9.05
C GLU A 14 16.18 -17.65 9.61
N GLN A 15 14.86 -17.73 9.51
CA GLN A 15 13.95 -16.90 10.29
C GLN A 15 14.54 -16.81 11.67
N ILE A 16 14.91 -15.58 12.09
CA ILE A 16 15.40 -15.31 13.43
C ILE A 16 14.23 -15.65 14.36
N SER A 17 14.12 -16.93 14.72
CA SER A 17 13.16 -17.45 15.68
C SER A 17 13.76 -17.23 17.04
N LEU A 18 13.88 -15.95 17.40
CA LEU A 18 14.04 -15.56 18.78
C LEU A 18 12.71 -15.95 19.44
N HIS A 19 12.70 -17.06 20.18
CA HIS A 19 11.68 -17.30 21.19
C HIS A 19 11.75 -16.16 22.21
N GLN A 20 11.10 -15.04 21.88
CA GLN A 20 10.87 -13.93 22.78
C GLN A 20 9.99 -14.47 23.92
N ALA A 21 10.33 -14.11 25.16
CA ALA A 21 9.49 -14.43 26.31
C ALA A 21 8.04 -13.99 26.03
N PRO A 22 7.02 -14.74 26.49
CA PRO A 22 5.63 -14.38 26.25
C PRO A 22 5.39 -12.95 26.74
N LEU A 23 4.90 -12.09 25.84
CA LEU A 23 4.57 -10.71 26.19
C LEU A 23 3.38 -10.69 27.14
N ASP A 24 3.46 -9.86 28.19
CA ASP A 24 2.32 -9.56 29.03
C ASP A 24 1.26 -8.72 28.29
N VAL A 25 0.09 -8.54 28.91
CA VAL A 25 -1.02 -7.81 28.30
C VAL A 25 -0.64 -6.36 27.97
N ASP A 26 0.10 -5.68 28.84
CA ASP A 26 0.46 -4.27 28.62
C ASP A 26 1.46 -4.11 27.48
N ALA A 27 2.44 -5.02 27.37
CA ALA A 27 3.37 -5.07 26.26
C ALA A 27 2.67 -5.40 24.94
N LYS A 28 1.73 -6.36 24.93
CA LYS A 28 0.89 -6.66 23.75
C LYS A 28 0.07 -5.44 23.33
N VAL A 29 -0.62 -4.79 24.27
CA VAL A 29 -1.40 -3.57 24.00
C VAL A 29 -0.52 -2.44 23.47
N SER A 30 0.69 -2.25 24.02
CA SER A 30 1.65 -1.26 23.56
C SER A 30 2.06 -1.50 22.09
N LEU A 31 2.38 -2.74 21.71
CA LEU A 31 2.67 -3.10 20.32
C LEU A 31 1.48 -2.91 19.39
N ILE A 32 0.28 -3.30 19.82
CA ILE A 32 -0.95 -3.12 19.03
C ILE A 32 -1.18 -1.61 18.78
N ARG A 33 -1.03 -0.77 19.80
CA ARG A 33 -1.36 0.66 19.76
C ARG A 33 -0.29 1.56 19.15
N ARG A 34 0.99 1.18 19.19
CA ARG A 34 2.07 2.06 18.72
C ARG A 34 1.84 2.49 17.27
N ASN A 35 2.16 3.75 16.97
CA ASN A 35 2.02 4.36 15.65
C ASN A 35 0.60 4.40 15.07
N LEU A 36 -0.44 4.11 15.86
CA LEU A 36 -1.82 4.37 15.47
C LEU A 36 -2.19 5.84 15.76
N GLN A 37 -3.05 6.41 14.93
CA GLN A 37 -3.62 7.74 15.13
C GLN A 37 -4.77 7.71 16.13
N GLU A 38 -5.61 6.66 16.07
CA GLU A 38 -6.80 6.54 16.91
C GLU A 38 -7.10 5.06 17.19
N VAL A 39 -7.63 4.80 18.39
CA VAL A 39 -8.08 3.49 18.85
C VAL A 39 -9.46 3.65 19.46
N LEU A 40 -10.44 2.89 18.96
CA LEU A 40 -11.78 2.77 19.55
C LEU A 40 -11.92 1.39 20.20
N GLY A 41 -12.46 1.34 21.41
CA GLY A 41 -12.72 0.07 22.11
C GLY A 41 -11.49 -0.59 22.74
N GLU A 42 -10.54 0.19 23.27
CA GLU A 42 -9.34 -0.35 23.94
C GLU A 42 -9.67 -1.26 25.12
N ASP A 43 -10.71 -0.94 25.91
CA ASP A 43 -11.12 -1.76 27.05
C ASP A 43 -11.46 -3.20 26.63
N ARG A 44 -12.12 -3.36 25.48
CA ARG A 44 -12.43 -4.67 24.89
C ARG A 44 -11.17 -5.40 24.43
N ILE A 45 -10.18 -4.69 23.89
CA ILE A 45 -8.88 -5.28 23.52
C ILE A 45 -8.21 -5.86 24.77
N ARG A 46 -8.19 -5.10 25.88
CA ARG A 46 -7.61 -5.54 27.15
C ARG A 46 -8.36 -6.74 27.74
N GLU A 47 -9.69 -6.71 27.71
CA GLU A 47 -10.55 -7.81 28.16
C GLU A 47 -10.26 -9.12 27.40
N VAL A 48 -10.17 -9.04 26.06
CA VAL A 48 -9.86 -10.22 25.24
C VAL A 48 -8.45 -10.72 25.54
N LEU A 49 -7.44 -9.84 25.55
CA LEU A 49 -6.04 -10.21 25.80
C LEU A 49 -5.79 -10.79 27.19
N ALA A 50 -6.64 -10.49 28.17
CA ALA A 50 -6.57 -11.10 29.50
C ALA A 50 -6.96 -12.59 29.49
N THR A 51 -7.63 -13.08 28.43
CA THR A 51 -8.17 -14.44 28.36
C THR A 51 -7.65 -15.26 27.18
N ARG A 52 -7.36 -14.63 26.04
CA ARG A 52 -6.86 -15.27 24.82
C ARG A 52 -6.21 -14.27 23.87
N ASP A 53 -5.63 -14.76 22.78
CA ASP A 53 -5.11 -13.89 21.72
C ASP A 53 -6.23 -13.16 20.95
N LEU A 54 -5.94 -11.93 20.55
CA LEU A 54 -6.86 -11.05 19.84
C LEU A 54 -6.99 -11.47 18.37
N GLN A 55 -8.22 -11.49 17.85
CA GLN A 55 -8.51 -11.73 16.43
C GLN A 55 -8.67 -10.37 15.72
N ILE A 56 -7.72 -10.00 14.86
CA ILE A 56 -7.74 -8.76 14.10
C ILE A 56 -7.96 -9.08 12.62
N TYR A 57 -8.76 -8.30 11.91
CA TYR A 57 -8.70 -8.33 10.45
C TYR A 57 -8.33 -6.98 9.82
N PHE A 58 -7.70 -7.07 8.66
CA PHE A 58 -7.38 -5.96 7.77
C PHE A 58 -7.98 -6.25 6.39
N GLY A 59 -8.87 -5.37 5.92
CA GLY A 59 -9.48 -5.48 4.60
C GLY A 59 -8.69 -4.71 3.55
N THR A 60 -8.44 -5.33 2.40
CA THR A 60 -7.84 -4.68 1.23
C THR A 60 -8.63 -5.01 -0.03
N ALA A 61 -9.16 -3.96 -0.67
CA ALA A 61 -9.81 -4.10 -1.97
C ALA A 61 -8.74 -4.31 -3.06
N THR A 62 -8.85 -5.38 -3.82
CA THR A 62 -7.87 -5.81 -4.84
C THR A 62 -8.01 -5.01 -6.14
N THR A 63 -7.81 -3.69 -6.05
CA THR A 63 -8.04 -2.72 -7.13
C THR A 63 -6.75 -2.36 -7.87
N GLY A 64 -6.10 -1.23 -7.56
CA GLY A 64 -4.85 -0.78 -8.18
C GLY A 64 -3.66 -1.66 -7.79
N ARG A 65 -2.48 -1.42 -8.39
CA ARG A 65 -1.22 -2.04 -7.93
C ARG A 65 -0.82 -1.47 -6.56
N PRO A 66 -0.64 -2.31 -5.53
CA PRO A 66 0.07 -1.94 -4.31
C PRO A 66 1.39 -1.22 -4.62
N HIS A 67 1.71 -0.21 -3.82
CA HIS A 67 2.96 0.55 -3.90
C HIS A 67 3.61 0.54 -2.52
N ILE A 68 4.80 1.12 -2.37
CA ILE A 68 5.54 1.14 -1.10
C ILE A 68 4.76 1.69 0.12
N GLY A 69 3.68 2.43 -0.10
CA GLY A 69 2.80 2.90 0.98
C GLY A 69 2.11 1.75 1.71
N TYR A 70 1.99 0.57 1.09
CA TYR A 70 1.49 -0.65 1.73
C TYR A 70 2.39 -1.16 2.86
N PHE A 71 3.65 -0.74 2.94
CA PHE A 71 4.47 -1.07 4.11
C PHE A 71 3.95 -0.44 5.41
N VAL A 72 3.13 0.62 5.36
CA VAL A 72 2.50 1.20 6.55
C VAL A 72 1.54 0.20 7.21
N PRO A 73 0.49 -0.30 6.53
CA PRO A 73 -0.37 -1.32 7.12
C PRO A 73 0.38 -2.65 7.37
N VAL A 74 1.31 -3.05 6.51
CA VAL A 74 2.10 -4.28 6.72
C VAL A 74 2.96 -4.20 7.99
N SER A 75 3.56 -3.06 8.29
CA SER A 75 4.33 -2.87 9.54
C SER A 75 3.44 -3.01 10.77
N LYS A 76 2.19 -2.55 10.71
CA LYS A 76 1.22 -2.78 11.79
C LYS A 76 0.75 -4.22 11.88
N ILE A 77 0.56 -4.91 10.77
CA ILE A 77 0.28 -6.35 10.76
C ILE A 77 1.43 -7.13 11.40
N ALA A 78 2.67 -6.74 11.11
CA ALA A 78 3.85 -7.30 11.76
C ALA A 78 3.84 -7.06 13.30
N ASP A 79 3.43 -5.87 13.76
CA ASP A 79 3.24 -5.62 15.20
C ASP A 79 2.17 -6.53 15.82
N PHE A 80 1.05 -6.73 15.13
CA PHE A 80 -0.03 -7.61 15.61
C PHE A 80 0.44 -9.05 15.72
N LEU A 81 1.17 -9.55 14.73
CA LEU A 81 1.74 -10.91 14.76
C LEU A 81 2.78 -11.05 15.88
N ARG A 82 3.62 -10.02 16.13
CA ARG A 82 4.55 -10.01 17.28
C ARG A 82 3.86 -9.93 18.64
N ALA A 83 2.70 -9.27 18.71
CA ALA A 83 1.82 -9.28 19.87
C ALA A 83 1.04 -10.60 20.02
N ASP A 84 1.35 -11.59 19.18
CA ASP A 84 0.78 -12.93 19.17
C ASP A 84 -0.71 -12.98 18.75
N CYS A 85 -1.20 -11.90 18.11
CA CYS A 85 -2.56 -11.83 17.58
C CYS A 85 -2.75 -12.78 16.39
N HIS A 86 -3.98 -13.24 16.21
CA HIS A 86 -4.42 -13.86 14.97
C HIS A 86 -4.84 -12.78 13.98
N VAL A 87 -4.20 -12.75 12.81
CA VAL A 87 -4.46 -11.72 11.81
C VAL A 87 -5.10 -12.34 10.58
N THR A 88 -6.28 -11.83 10.20
CA THR A 88 -6.93 -12.17 8.93
C THR A 88 -6.78 -11.01 7.94
N ILE A 89 -6.25 -11.30 6.75
CA ILE A 89 -6.26 -10.35 5.64
C ILE A 89 -7.39 -10.73 4.70
N LEU A 90 -8.39 -9.85 4.62
CA LEU A 90 -9.50 -9.98 3.70
C LEU A 90 -9.11 -9.38 2.35
N LEU A 91 -8.94 -10.24 1.36
CA LEU A 91 -8.79 -9.88 -0.05
C LEU A 91 -10.21 -9.61 -0.60
N ALA A 92 -10.63 -8.35 -0.50
CA ALA A 92 -12.00 -7.93 -0.71
C ALA A 92 -12.29 -7.76 -2.21
N ASP A 93 -12.43 -8.90 -2.90
CA ASP A 93 -12.61 -8.98 -4.35
C ASP A 93 -13.98 -8.45 -4.80
N LEU A 94 -15.07 -8.74 -4.08
CA LEU A 94 -16.37 -8.14 -4.38
C LEU A 94 -16.40 -6.64 -4.09
N HIS A 95 -15.75 -6.19 -3.01
CA HIS A 95 -15.60 -4.76 -2.73
C HIS A 95 -14.84 -4.04 -3.86
N ALA A 96 -13.83 -4.69 -4.46
CA ALA A 96 -13.14 -4.17 -5.65
C ALA A 96 -14.04 -4.05 -6.89
N VAL A 97 -15.06 -4.91 -7.02
CA VAL A 97 -16.11 -4.80 -8.05
C VAL A 97 -17.02 -3.59 -7.74
N LEU A 98 -17.45 -3.48 -6.49
CA LEU A 98 -18.45 -2.49 -6.04
C LEU A 98 -17.90 -1.05 -6.05
N ASP A 99 -16.61 -0.86 -5.78
CA ASP A 99 -15.92 0.44 -5.80
C ASP A 99 -15.60 0.93 -7.24
N ASN A 100 -16.64 0.98 -8.06
CA ASN A 100 -16.67 1.59 -9.41
C ASN A 100 -16.05 0.75 -10.55
N LEU A 101 -16.47 -0.52 -10.69
CA LEU A 101 -16.49 -1.35 -11.92
C LEU A 101 -15.52 -0.96 -13.06
N LYS A 102 -14.21 -0.92 -12.78
CA LYS A 102 -13.17 -0.76 -13.82
C LYS A 102 -12.52 -2.06 -14.25
N ALA A 103 -12.68 -3.12 -13.46
CA ALA A 103 -12.03 -4.40 -13.70
C ALA A 103 -13.07 -5.52 -13.81
N PRO A 104 -13.01 -6.37 -14.86
CA PRO A 104 -13.82 -7.59 -14.94
C PRO A 104 -13.44 -8.57 -13.82
N LEU A 105 -14.36 -9.45 -13.42
CA LEU A 105 -14.17 -10.42 -12.33
C LEU A 105 -12.93 -11.29 -12.53
N ASP A 106 -12.67 -11.78 -13.75
CA ASP A 106 -11.49 -12.59 -14.05
C ASP A 106 -10.18 -11.83 -13.77
N LEU A 107 -10.16 -10.53 -14.09
CA LEU A 107 -9.01 -9.68 -13.79
C LEU A 107 -8.82 -9.50 -12.28
N ILE A 108 -9.92 -9.43 -11.52
CA ILE A 108 -9.89 -9.31 -10.07
C ILE A 108 -9.30 -10.58 -9.44
N GLN A 109 -9.60 -11.77 -9.96
CA GLN A 109 -8.99 -13.01 -9.44
C GLN A 109 -7.46 -13.03 -9.60
N HIS A 110 -6.93 -12.51 -10.72
CA HIS A 110 -5.48 -12.32 -10.86
C HIS A 110 -4.94 -11.29 -9.85
N ARG A 111 -5.69 -10.22 -9.58
CA ARG A 111 -5.32 -9.22 -8.57
C ARG A 111 -5.33 -9.78 -7.16
N VAL A 112 -6.30 -10.62 -6.80
CA VAL A 112 -6.33 -11.33 -5.50
C VAL A 112 -5.02 -12.08 -5.29
N ARG A 113 -4.60 -12.89 -6.27
CA ARG A 113 -3.33 -13.62 -6.23
C ARG A 113 -2.11 -12.70 -6.16
N TYR A 114 -2.10 -11.59 -6.92
CA TYR A 114 -1.03 -10.59 -6.85
C TYR A 114 -0.94 -9.94 -5.47
N TYR A 115 -2.06 -9.55 -4.88
CA TYR A 115 -2.12 -8.92 -3.56
C TYR A 115 -1.65 -9.89 -2.46
N GLU A 116 -2.07 -11.14 -2.53
CA GLU A 116 -1.59 -12.18 -1.60
C GLU A 116 -0.06 -12.31 -1.66
N ALA A 117 0.50 -12.44 -2.87
CA ALA A 117 1.94 -12.51 -3.08
C ALA A 117 2.67 -11.25 -2.59
N ALA A 118 2.13 -10.07 -2.91
CA ALA A 118 2.70 -8.78 -2.50
C ALA A 118 2.76 -8.66 -0.97
N VAL A 119 1.67 -8.98 -0.27
CA VAL A 119 1.62 -8.89 1.19
C VAL A 119 2.53 -9.92 1.85
N LYS A 120 2.54 -11.18 1.36
CA LYS A 120 3.48 -12.20 1.86
C LYS A 120 4.93 -11.77 1.65
N GLY A 121 5.28 -11.26 0.47
CA GLY A 121 6.62 -10.74 0.17
C GLY A 121 7.01 -9.57 1.07
N MET A 122 6.10 -8.62 1.33
CA MET A 122 6.37 -7.50 2.25
C MET A 122 6.55 -7.97 3.70
N LEU A 123 5.74 -8.92 4.18
CA LEU A 123 5.90 -9.50 5.52
C LEU A 123 7.21 -10.29 5.65
N HIS A 124 7.59 -11.03 4.61
CA HIS A 124 8.88 -11.71 4.52
C HIS A 124 10.04 -10.71 4.59
N SER A 125 9.93 -9.57 3.88
CA SER A 125 10.92 -8.48 3.94
C SER A 125 11.08 -7.86 5.33
N VAL A 126 9.98 -7.74 6.07
CA VAL A 126 9.98 -7.19 7.43
C VAL A 126 10.48 -8.21 8.47
N GLY A 127 10.45 -9.51 8.16
CA GLY A 127 11.07 -10.56 8.98
C GLY A 127 10.22 -11.06 10.15
N VAL A 128 8.89 -11.01 10.05
CA VAL A 128 7.99 -11.47 11.12
C VAL A 128 7.36 -12.84 10.79
N PRO A 129 7.27 -13.77 11.76
CA PRO A 129 6.57 -15.04 11.56
C PRO A 129 5.11 -14.84 11.16
N ILE A 130 4.70 -15.53 10.09
CA ILE A 130 3.33 -15.44 9.54
C ILE A 130 2.44 -16.63 9.94
N ALA A 131 2.81 -17.39 10.97
CA ALA A 131 2.07 -18.60 11.37
C ALA A 131 0.62 -18.32 11.81
N LYS A 132 0.36 -17.17 12.44
CA LYS A 132 -0.97 -16.71 12.85
C LYS A 132 -1.65 -15.80 11.81
N LEU A 133 -1.12 -15.75 10.58
CA LEU A 133 -1.70 -15.00 9.46
C LEU A 133 -2.60 -15.89 8.61
N LYS A 134 -3.79 -15.41 8.29
CA LYS A 134 -4.73 -16.06 7.37
C LYS A 134 -5.14 -15.10 6.26
N PHE A 135 -5.22 -15.59 5.02
CA PHE A 135 -5.87 -14.89 3.92
C PHE A 135 -7.28 -15.45 3.72
N VAL A 136 -8.24 -14.55 3.47
CA VAL A 136 -9.62 -14.90 3.12
C VAL A 136 -10.03 -14.06 1.92
N VAL A 137 -10.65 -14.68 0.92
CA VAL A 137 -11.21 -13.97 -0.24
C VAL A 137 -12.67 -13.63 0.07
N GLY A 138 -13.10 -12.38 -0.14
CA GLY A 138 -14.45 -11.91 0.23
C GLY A 138 -15.56 -12.77 -0.36
N SER A 139 -15.49 -13.05 -1.66
CA SER A 139 -16.45 -13.90 -2.38
C SER A 139 -16.60 -15.32 -1.82
N SER A 140 -15.67 -15.81 -0.98
CA SER A 140 -15.78 -17.11 -0.32
C SER A 140 -16.90 -17.20 0.73
N PHE A 141 -17.37 -16.06 1.26
CA PHE A 141 -18.45 -16.04 2.27
C PHE A 141 -19.50 -14.94 2.04
N GLU A 142 -19.15 -13.82 1.39
CA GLU A 142 -20.02 -12.66 1.20
C GLU A 142 -21.25 -12.95 0.31
N LEU A 143 -21.26 -14.05 -0.45
CA LEU A 143 -22.40 -14.50 -1.26
C LEU A 143 -23.21 -15.64 -0.62
N THR A 144 -22.88 -16.04 0.60
CA THR A 144 -23.62 -17.11 1.28
C THR A 144 -25.03 -16.67 1.65
N PRO A 145 -26.00 -17.60 1.78
CA PRO A 145 -27.36 -17.26 2.18
C PRO A 145 -27.45 -16.52 3.52
N ALA A 146 -26.60 -16.86 4.48
CA ALA A 146 -26.56 -16.19 5.78
C ALA A 146 -26.12 -14.73 5.65
N TYR A 147 -24.98 -14.49 4.97
CA TYR A 147 -24.47 -13.13 4.77
C TYR A 147 -25.45 -12.27 3.97
N SER A 148 -26.01 -12.84 2.90
CA SER A 148 -27.02 -12.17 2.08
C SER A 148 -28.25 -11.78 2.91
N MET A 149 -28.72 -12.67 3.80
CA MET A 149 -29.84 -12.38 4.67
C MET A 149 -29.53 -11.25 5.65
N ASP A 150 -28.34 -11.24 6.26
CA ASP A 150 -27.95 -10.15 7.16
C ASP A 150 -27.76 -8.82 6.44
N LEU A 151 -27.26 -8.83 5.21
CA LEU A 151 -27.17 -7.63 4.37
C LEU A 151 -28.57 -7.06 4.07
N LEU A 152 -29.53 -7.92 3.75
CA LEU A 152 -30.93 -7.52 3.56
C LEU A 152 -31.53 -6.99 4.87
N ARG A 153 -31.29 -7.64 6.01
CA ARG A 153 -31.74 -7.15 7.33
C ARG A 153 -31.14 -5.77 7.63
N LEU A 154 -29.85 -5.60 7.39
CA LEU A 154 -29.14 -4.34 7.56
C LEU A 154 -29.74 -3.23 6.69
N SER A 155 -30.13 -3.54 5.45
CA SER A 155 -30.79 -2.59 4.56
C SER A 155 -32.16 -2.10 5.04
N THR A 156 -32.79 -2.79 5.99
CA THR A 156 -34.04 -2.31 6.62
C THR A 156 -33.80 -1.37 7.81
N LEU A 157 -32.56 -1.30 8.30
CA LEU A 157 -32.16 -0.49 9.47
C LEU A 157 -31.36 0.75 9.07
N VAL A 158 -30.55 0.63 8.02
CA VAL A 158 -29.65 1.68 7.56
C VAL A 158 -30.37 2.65 6.63
N THR A 159 -30.29 3.94 6.92
CA THR A 159 -30.82 4.98 6.03
C THR A 159 -29.85 5.23 4.88
N GLU A 160 -30.38 5.66 3.72
CA GLU A 160 -29.55 6.09 2.58
C GLU A 160 -28.51 7.13 2.99
N HIS A 161 -28.94 8.10 3.81
CA HIS A 161 -28.08 9.16 4.34
C HIS A 161 -26.88 8.60 5.10
N ASP A 162 -27.11 7.64 6.01
CA ASP A 162 -26.05 7.10 6.86
C ASP A 162 -25.09 6.20 6.06
N ALA A 163 -25.60 5.40 5.11
CA ALA A 163 -24.77 4.63 4.19
C ALA A 163 -23.87 5.54 3.35
N LYS A 164 -24.44 6.59 2.74
CA LYS A 164 -23.70 7.55 1.93
C LYS A 164 -22.64 8.29 2.75
N LYS A 165 -22.98 8.71 3.97
CA LYS A 165 -22.05 9.36 4.89
C LYS A 165 -20.91 8.43 5.27
N ALA A 166 -21.20 7.15 5.56
CA ALA A 166 -20.20 6.16 5.95
C ALA A 166 -19.15 5.93 4.86
N GLY A 167 -19.57 5.79 3.60
CA GLY A 167 -18.68 5.54 2.46
C GLY A 167 -17.98 6.77 1.87
N ALA A 168 -18.21 7.98 2.39
CA ALA A 168 -17.82 9.24 1.72
C ALA A 168 -16.31 9.42 1.46
N GLU A 169 -15.46 8.85 2.33
CA GLU A 169 -13.99 8.97 2.22
C GLU A 169 -13.33 7.75 1.58
N VAL A 170 -14.09 6.67 1.39
CA VAL A 170 -13.60 5.34 1.01
C VAL A 170 -14.03 5.00 -0.40
N VAL A 171 -15.34 5.09 -0.64
CA VAL A 171 -15.91 4.80 -1.96
C VAL A 171 -15.66 5.99 -2.87
N LYS A 172 -15.30 5.69 -4.10
CA LYS A 172 -15.05 6.72 -5.10
C LYS A 172 -16.29 7.59 -5.35
N GLN A 173 -16.15 8.89 -5.10
CA GLN A 173 -17.19 9.87 -5.34
C GLN A 173 -17.33 10.15 -6.85
N VAL A 174 -18.56 10.08 -7.35
CA VAL A 174 -18.94 10.36 -8.75
C VAL A 174 -20.20 11.22 -8.77
N ALA A 175 -20.43 11.94 -9.88
CA ALA A 175 -21.57 12.87 -10.01
C ALA A 175 -22.93 12.17 -9.79
N SER A 176 -23.05 10.93 -10.26
CA SER A 176 -24.22 10.07 -10.06
C SER A 176 -23.80 8.78 -9.36
N PRO A 177 -23.81 8.74 -8.01
CA PRO A 177 -23.40 7.56 -7.24
C PRO A 177 -24.24 6.33 -7.59
N LEU A 178 -23.58 5.18 -7.71
CA LEU A 178 -24.25 3.89 -7.94
C LEU A 178 -24.75 3.32 -6.61
N LEU A 179 -25.76 2.45 -6.65
CA LEU A 179 -26.27 1.74 -5.46
C LEU A 179 -25.17 0.95 -4.74
N SER A 180 -24.18 0.43 -5.47
CA SER A 180 -23.03 -0.27 -4.89
C SER A 180 -22.30 0.55 -3.82
N SER A 181 -22.26 1.87 -3.98
CA SER A 181 -21.62 2.77 -3.01
C SER A 181 -22.35 2.83 -1.66
N LEU A 182 -23.65 2.54 -1.64
CA LEU A 182 -24.46 2.51 -0.43
C LEU A 182 -24.43 1.14 0.25
N ILE A 183 -24.19 0.07 -0.52
CA ILE A 183 -24.07 -1.30 0.00
C ILE A 183 -22.71 -1.52 0.66
N TYR A 184 -21.65 -0.90 0.13
CA TYR A 184 -20.26 -1.11 0.54
C TYR A 184 -20.03 -1.01 2.07
N PRO A 185 -20.46 0.04 2.78
CA PRO A 185 -20.21 0.13 4.23
C PRO A 185 -20.93 -0.96 5.03
N GLY A 186 -22.08 -1.42 4.54
CA GLY A 186 -22.84 -2.50 5.14
C GLY A 186 -22.13 -3.85 5.03
N MET A 187 -21.55 -4.13 3.86
CA MET A 187 -20.74 -5.34 3.66
C MET A 187 -19.50 -5.31 4.57
N GLN A 188 -18.74 -4.22 4.54
CA GLN A 188 -17.53 -4.11 5.38
C GLN A 188 -17.85 -4.28 6.88
N ALA A 189 -18.99 -3.78 7.36
CA ALA A 189 -19.43 -3.98 8.75
C ALA A 189 -19.77 -5.46 9.04
N LEU A 190 -20.47 -6.14 8.13
CA LEU A 190 -20.80 -7.56 8.30
C LEU A 190 -19.57 -8.47 8.28
N ASP A 191 -18.52 -8.08 7.56
CA ASP A 191 -17.26 -8.83 7.53
C ASP A 191 -16.66 -9.01 8.94
N GLU A 192 -16.85 -8.05 9.84
CA GLU A 192 -16.41 -8.16 11.24
C GLU A 192 -17.01 -9.39 11.95
N GLU A 193 -18.29 -9.65 11.70
CA GLU A 193 -19.02 -10.78 12.27
C GLU A 193 -18.61 -12.09 11.59
N TYR A 194 -18.61 -12.11 10.27
CA TYR A 194 -18.40 -13.33 9.49
C TYR A 194 -16.93 -13.80 9.52
N LEU A 195 -15.98 -12.88 9.74
CA LEU A 195 -14.58 -13.21 10.02
C LEU A 195 -14.33 -13.53 11.49
N LYS A 196 -15.33 -13.34 12.36
CA LYS A 196 -15.26 -13.59 13.81
C LYS A 196 -14.11 -12.83 14.50
N CYS A 197 -13.91 -11.58 14.10
CA CYS A 197 -12.84 -10.76 14.67
C CYS A 197 -13.30 -10.02 15.94
N ASP A 198 -12.32 -9.67 16.77
CA ASP A 198 -12.47 -8.78 17.92
C ASP A 198 -12.22 -7.32 17.54
N ALA A 199 -11.37 -7.09 16.54
CA ALA A 199 -11.00 -5.77 16.07
C ALA A 199 -10.80 -5.70 14.54
N GLN A 200 -11.10 -4.54 13.97
CA GLN A 200 -10.74 -4.19 12.60
C GLN A 200 -9.60 -3.17 12.59
N PHE A 201 -8.62 -3.39 11.71
CA PHE A 201 -7.54 -2.44 11.43
C PHE A 201 -7.74 -1.79 10.05
N GLY A 202 -7.45 -0.50 9.95
CA GLY A 202 -7.41 0.24 8.68
C GLY A 202 -6.80 1.63 8.84
N GLY A 203 -6.85 2.45 7.78
CA GLY A 203 -6.49 3.86 7.85
C GLY A 203 -7.57 4.69 8.54
N VAL A 204 -7.23 5.90 8.99
CA VAL A 204 -8.21 6.83 9.59
C VAL A 204 -9.29 7.29 8.60
N ASP A 205 -9.06 7.15 7.30
CA ASP A 205 -10.09 7.33 6.25
C ASP A 205 -11.24 6.32 6.35
N GLN A 206 -11.02 5.18 7.01
CA GLN A 206 -12.05 4.17 7.28
C GLN A 206 -12.94 4.51 8.49
N ARG A 207 -12.62 5.56 9.27
CA ARG A 207 -13.28 5.87 10.56
C ARG A 207 -14.81 5.96 10.46
N LYS A 208 -15.33 6.52 9.37
CA LYS A 208 -16.79 6.64 9.15
C LYS A 208 -17.46 5.29 8.97
N ILE A 209 -16.80 4.31 8.33
CA ILE A 209 -17.30 2.94 8.20
C ILE A 209 -17.19 2.20 9.53
N PHE A 210 -16.10 2.38 10.27
CA PHE A 210 -15.90 1.79 11.60
C PHE A 210 -16.99 2.22 12.59
N THR A 211 -17.24 3.53 12.69
CA THR A 211 -18.33 4.05 13.54
C THR A 211 -19.73 3.65 13.05
N PHE A 212 -19.90 3.42 11.75
CA PHE A 212 -21.12 2.84 11.18
C PHE A 212 -21.31 1.40 11.66
N ALA A 213 -20.27 0.57 11.64
CA ALA A 213 -20.31 -0.80 12.16
C ALA A 213 -20.65 -0.83 13.66
N GLU A 214 -20.02 0.02 14.47
CA GLU A 214 -20.32 0.13 15.91
C GLU A 214 -21.79 0.50 16.20
N LYS A 215 -22.41 1.28 15.30
CA LYS A 215 -23.82 1.70 15.42
C LYS A 215 -24.78 0.58 15.01
N TYR A 216 -24.50 -0.13 13.93
CA TYR A 216 -25.48 -1.00 13.28
C TYR A 216 -25.35 -2.49 13.58
N LEU A 217 -24.13 -3.00 13.85
CA LEU A 217 -23.97 -4.41 14.22
C LEU A 217 -24.79 -4.81 15.47
N PRO A 218 -24.85 -4.00 16.54
CA PRO A 218 -25.71 -4.31 17.70
C PRO A 218 -27.20 -4.41 17.36
N GLN A 219 -27.68 -3.69 16.35
CA GLN A 219 -29.09 -3.74 15.94
C GLN A 219 -29.43 -5.04 15.20
N LEU A 220 -28.43 -5.73 14.66
CA LEU A 220 -28.57 -7.08 14.12
C LEU A 220 -28.41 -8.18 15.18
N GLY A 221 -28.00 -7.81 16.40
CA GLY A 221 -27.70 -8.73 17.51
C GLY A 221 -26.21 -9.11 17.60
N TYR A 222 -25.33 -8.45 16.84
CA TYR A 222 -23.90 -8.73 16.82
C TYR A 222 -23.11 -7.82 17.77
N ALA A 223 -21.96 -8.29 18.23
CA ALA A 223 -21.11 -7.50 19.12
C ALA A 223 -20.47 -6.31 18.39
N LYS A 224 -20.16 -5.23 19.13
CA LYS A 224 -19.26 -4.18 18.64
C LYS A 224 -17.83 -4.70 18.60
N ARG A 225 -17.03 -4.25 17.64
CA ARG A 225 -15.59 -4.55 17.56
C ARG A 225 -14.78 -3.33 17.98
N ALA A 226 -13.51 -3.57 18.33
CA ALA A 226 -12.55 -2.49 18.47
C ALA A 226 -12.04 -2.04 17.09
N HIS A 227 -11.64 -0.79 16.96
CA HIS A 227 -11.15 -0.23 15.70
C HIS A 227 -9.78 0.41 15.88
N LEU A 228 -8.83 0.00 15.04
CA LEU A 228 -7.44 0.42 15.06
C LEU A 228 -7.17 1.24 13.80
N MET A 229 -6.81 2.53 13.94
CA MET A 229 -6.67 3.44 12.80
C MET A 229 -5.25 3.96 12.66
N SER A 230 -4.57 3.62 11.56
CA SER A 230 -3.27 4.21 11.22
C SER A 230 -3.41 5.61 10.65
N PRO A 231 -2.41 6.50 10.83
CA PRO A 231 -2.42 7.81 10.19
C PRO A 231 -2.33 7.70 8.66
N MET A 232 -2.81 8.74 7.97
CA MET A 232 -2.56 8.90 6.54
C MET A 232 -1.13 9.35 6.32
N VAL A 233 -0.29 8.47 5.77
CA VAL A 233 1.10 8.82 5.44
C VAL A 233 1.13 9.54 4.09
N PRO A 234 1.70 10.76 4.01
CA PRO A 234 1.88 11.47 2.76
C PRO A 234 2.63 10.62 1.74
N GLY A 235 2.31 10.82 0.46
CA GLY A 235 3.11 10.28 -0.61
C GLY A 235 4.52 10.84 -0.62
N LEU A 236 5.45 10.13 -1.27
CA LEU A 236 6.84 10.58 -1.40
C LEU A 236 6.99 11.98 -1.99
N GLN A 237 6.01 12.44 -2.78
CA GLN A 237 6.01 13.77 -3.39
C GLN A 237 5.28 14.84 -2.58
N GLY A 238 4.87 14.56 -1.33
CA GLY A 238 4.18 15.51 -0.44
C GLY A 238 2.66 15.56 -0.61
N SER A 239 2.08 14.85 -1.58
CA SER A 239 0.63 14.70 -1.79
C SER A 239 0.17 13.25 -1.57
N LYS A 240 -1.14 12.97 -1.53
CA LYS A 240 -1.66 11.59 -1.35
C LYS A 240 -1.08 10.68 -2.45
N MET A 241 -0.42 9.58 -2.07
CA MET A 241 0.06 8.57 -3.01
C MET A 241 -1.16 7.97 -3.73
N SER A 242 -1.33 8.30 -5.02
CA SER A 242 -2.43 7.77 -5.82
C SER A 242 -1.95 6.60 -6.68
N ALA A 243 -2.70 5.50 -6.67
CA ALA A 243 -2.45 4.36 -7.55
C ALA A 243 -2.57 4.73 -9.05
N SER A 244 -3.19 5.87 -9.40
CA SER A 244 -3.48 6.28 -10.77
C SER A 244 -2.38 7.06 -11.49
N ASP A 245 -1.39 7.62 -10.77
CA ASP A 245 -0.26 8.33 -11.39
C ASP A 245 1.02 7.46 -11.29
N PRO A 246 1.52 6.91 -12.42
CA PRO A 246 2.70 6.04 -12.45
C PRO A 246 4.00 6.69 -11.99
N ASP A 247 4.14 8.02 -12.17
CA ASP A 247 5.35 8.76 -11.77
C ASP A 247 5.30 9.16 -10.28
N SER A 248 4.11 9.18 -9.67
CA SER A 248 3.90 9.56 -8.26
C SER A 248 4.21 8.46 -7.25
N LYS A 249 4.32 7.20 -7.70
CA LYS A 249 4.39 6.01 -6.83
C LYS A 249 5.58 5.11 -7.17
N ILE A 250 6.13 4.48 -6.15
CA ILE A 250 7.13 3.41 -6.29
C ILE A 250 6.41 2.07 -6.20
N ASP A 251 6.44 1.30 -7.28
CA ASP A 251 5.87 -0.05 -7.36
C ASP A 251 6.74 -1.01 -6.55
N LEU A 252 6.13 -2.06 -6.00
CA LEU A 252 6.88 -3.07 -5.23
C LEU A 252 7.90 -3.82 -6.08
N LEU A 253 7.70 -3.86 -7.40
CA LEU A 253 8.57 -4.54 -8.35
C LEU A 253 9.44 -3.56 -9.18
N ASP A 254 9.51 -2.28 -8.80
CA ASP A 254 10.42 -1.33 -9.44
C ASP A 254 11.88 -1.72 -9.17
N ASP A 255 12.71 -1.70 -10.21
CA ASP A 255 14.15 -1.92 -10.06
C ASP A 255 14.85 -0.75 -9.33
N PRO A 256 16.04 -0.98 -8.73
CA PRO A 256 16.74 0.05 -7.96
C PRO A 256 16.95 1.39 -8.68
N LYS A 257 17.21 1.37 -9.99
CA LYS A 257 17.42 2.61 -10.77
C LYS A 257 16.11 3.37 -10.96
N THR A 258 14.99 2.65 -11.11
CA THR A 258 13.66 3.26 -11.20
C THR A 258 13.26 3.91 -9.87
N VAL A 259 13.53 3.25 -8.74
CA VAL A 259 13.34 3.81 -7.39
C VAL A 259 14.11 5.11 -7.22
N GLU A 260 15.42 5.10 -7.50
CA GLU A 260 16.28 6.29 -7.40
C GLU A 260 15.78 7.43 -8.30
N LYS A 261 15.41 7.13 -9.55
CA LYS A 261 14.90 8.11 -10.50
C LYS A 261 13.61 8.78 -10.00
N LYS A 262 12.68 8.00 -9.43
CA LYS A 262 11.43 8.50 -8.87
C LYS A 262 11.67 9.39 -7.64
N LEU A 263 12.53 8.96 -6.72
CA LEU A 263 12.90 9.75 -5.54
C LEU A 263 13.68 11.02 -5.87
N LYS A 264 14.49 11.02 -6.93
CA LYS A 264 15.18 12.23 -7.37
C LYS A 264 14.20 13.36 -7.69
N LYS A 265 13.04 13.03 -8.27
CA LYS A 265 11.95 13.97 -8.59
C LYS A 265 11.09 14.36 -7.38
N ALA A 266 11.18 13.64 -6.27
CA ALA A 266 10.34 13.91 -5.11
C ALA A 266 10.64 15.30 -4.53
N PHE A 267 9.60 15.99 -4.05
CA PHE A 267 9.75 17.25 -3.35
C PHE A 267 10.45 17.02 -2.01
N CYS A 268 11.50 17.77 -1.73
CA CYS A 268 12.26 17.72 -0.48
C CYS A 268 13.01 19.04 -0.34
N GLU A 269 12.36 20.02 0.29
CA GLU A 269 12.96 21.31 0.60
C GLU A 269 13.84 21.20 1.84
N GLU A 270 14.99 21.87 1.82
CA GLU A 270 15.95 21.85 2.93
C GLU A 270 15.37 22.51 4.18
N GLY A 271 15.41 21.80 5.32
CA GLY A 271 14.85 22.27 6.59
C GLY A 271 13.32 22.11 6.72
N ASN A 272 12.60 21.76 5.65
CA ASN A 272 11.16 21.56 5.70
C ASN A 272 10.80 20.17 6.25
N ILE A 273 10.24 20.14 7.47
CA ILE A 273 9.80 18.91 8.14
C ILE A 273 8.29 18.66 8.03
N ALA A 274 7.49 19.67 7.70
CA ALA A 274 6.03 19.57 7.70
C ALA A 274 5.49 18.83 6.47
N ASP A 275 5.98 19.22 5.28
CA ASP A 275 5.49 18.71 4.00
C ASP A 275 6.55 17.85 3.30
N ASN A 276 7.13 16.89 4.04
CA ASN A 276 8.24 16.07 3.58
C ASN A 276 7.88 14.59 3.54
N GLY A 277 7.49 14.11 2.36
CA GLY A 277 7.13 12.71 2.13
C GLY A 277 8.26 11.72 2.41
N LEU A 278 9.52 12.13 2.30
CA LEU A 278 10.67 11.28 2.59
C LEU A 278 10.86 11.10 4.10
N LEU A 279 10.76 12.19 4.88
CA LEU A 279 10.78 12.10 6.34
C LEU A 279 9.59 11.30 6.86
N ALA A 280 8.38 11.54 6.32
CA ALA A 280 7.20 10.78 6.67
C ALA A 280 7.35 9.28 6.37
N PHE A 281 7.87 8.92 5.19
CA PHE A 281 8.15 7.52 4.86
C PHE A 281 9.23 6.91 5.78
N THR A 282 10.25 7.70 6.12
CA THR A 282 11.30 7.27 7.04
C THR A 282 10.73 6.98 8.43
N LYS A 283 9.90 7.89 8.97
CA LYS A 283 9.21 7.76 10.27
C LYS A 283 8.28 6.56 10.34
N HIS A 284 7.42 6.40 9.34
CA HIS A 284 6.29 5.46 9.39
C HIS A 284 6.61 4.10 8.77
N VAL A 285 7.69 3.97 8.00
CA VAL A 285 8.07 2.72 7.34
C VAL A 285 9.50 2.30 7.67
N LEU A 286 10.51 3.11 7.35
CA LEU A 286 11.91 2.67 7.44
C LEU A 286 12.36 2.42 8.89
N PHE A 287 12.07 3.33 9.83
CA PHE A 287 12.37 3.14 11.25
C PHE A 287 11.62 1.93 11.84
N PRO A 288 10.29 1.80 11.68
CA PRO A 288 9.55 0.63 12.14
C PRO A 288 10.10 -0.68 11.54
N ALA A 289 10.32 -0.74 10.23
CA ALA A 289 10.86 -1.93 9.58
C ALA A 289 12.28 -2.25 10.06
N ALA A 290 13.11 -1.25 10.33
CA ALA A 290 14.42 -1.47 10.96
C ALA A 290 14.28 -2.07 12.37
N SER A 291 13.37 -1.55 13.22
CA SER A 291 13.12 -2.14 14.54
C SER A 291 12.60 -3.58 14.47
N LEU A 292 11.82 -3.90 13.44
CA LEU A 292 11.24 -5.23 13.27
C LEU A 292 12.28 -6.25 12.81
N ARG A 293 13.28 -5.81 12.05
CA ARG A 293 14.41 -6.63 11.60
C ARG A 293 15.54 -6.76 12.63
N SER A 294 15.60 -5.89 13.65
CA SER A 294 16.60 -6.00 14.70
C SER A 294 16.16 -6.94 15.83
N ALA A 295 17.08 -7.78 16.30
CA ALA A 295 16.85 -8.73 17.38
C ALA A 295 16.45 -8.06 18.70
N ASP A 296 17.05 -6.91 19.01
CA ASP A 296 16.82 -6.12 20.22
C ASP A 296 15.70 -5.08 20.06
N GLY A 297 15.07 -5.00 18.88
CA GLY A 297 14.05 -4.00 18.57
C GLY A 297 14.61 -2.58 18.34
N SER A 298 15.92 -2.39 18.29
CA SER A 298 16.51 -1.11 17.96
C SER A 298 16.29 -0.77 16.48
N ALA A 299 15.91 0.48 16.22
CA ALA A 299 15.83 1.00 14.86
C ALA A 299 17.04 1.89 14.60
N THR A 300 17.70 1.66 13.47
CA THR A 300 18.75 2.56 12.97
C THR A 300 18.44 2.97 11.55
N PHE A 301 18.68 4.25 11.24
CA PHE A 301 18.65 4.76 9.87
C PHE A 301 19.96 5.49 9.58
N THR A 302 20.58 5.19 8.44
CA THR A 302 21.90 5.75 8.09
C THR A 302 21.75 6.73 6.93
N ILE A 303 22.13 7.99 7.17
CA ILE A 303 22.35 8.97 6.12
C ILE A 303 23.72 8.71 5.49
N GLN A 304 23.72 8.35 4.21
CA GLN A 304 24.92 8.18 3.41
C GLN A 304 25.38 9.51 2.84
N ARG A 305 26.56 9.95 3.26
CA ARG A 305 27.14 11.23 2.85
C ARG A 305 28.62 11.06 2.53
N PRO A 306 29.14 11.69 1.46
CA PRO A 306 30.56 11.63 1.13
C PRO A 306 31.45 12.09 2.29
N GLU A 307 32.64 11.49 2.45
CA GLU A 307 33.57 11.84 3.53
C GLU A 307 33.91 13.33 3.58
N LYS A 308 34.04 13.97 2.41
CA LYS A 308 34.29 15.42 2.28
C LYS A 308 33.22 16.32 2.94
N TYR A 309 32.05 15.78 3.27
CA TYR A 309 30.97 16.48 3.95
C TYR A 309 30.71 15.94 5.36
N GLY A 310 31.62 15.15 5.93
CA GLY A 310 31.53 14.61 7.29
C GLY A 310 31.13 13.14 7.38
N GLY A 311 31.09 12.42 6.26
CA GLY A 311 30.84 10.97 6.24
C GLY A 311 29.42 10.56 6.65
N ASN A 312 29.18 9.25 6.73
CA ASN A 312 27.89 8.67 7.09
C ASN A 312 27.46 9.07 8.51
N SER A 313 26.16 9.26 8.72
CA SER A 313 25.56 9.57 10.02
C SER A 313 24.49 8.54 10.36
N VAL A 314 24.53 7.95 11.56
CA VAL A 314 23.61 6.90 12.00
C VAL A 314 22.67 7.46 13.06
N TYR A 315 21.37 7.34 12.81
CA TYR A 315 20.32 7.82 13.71
C TYR A 315 19.62 6.63 14.35
N THR A 316 19.51 6.64 15.68
CA THR A 316 18.79 5.63 16.47
C THR A 316 17.34 6.00 16.76
N THR A 317 16.96 7.26 16.52
CA THR A 317 15.59 7.76 16.64
C THR A 317 15.25 8.64 15.46
N TYR A 318 13.96 8.68 15.11
CA TYR A 318 13.48 9.55 14.03
C TYR A 318 13.61 11.03 14.41
N GLU A 319 13.39 11.37 15.68
CA GLU A 319 13.44 12.74 16.20
C GLU A 319 14.83 13.35 16.04
N ALA A 320 15.89 12.55 16.18
CA ALA A 320 17.26 13.00 15.93
C ALA A 320 17.48 13.35 14.45
N LEU A 321 16.98 12.52 13.53
CA LEU A 321 17.05 12.80 12.09
C LEU A 321 16.24 14.04 11.71
N GLU A 322 15.01 14.15 12.22
CA GLU A 322 14.12 15.28 11.94
C GLU A 322 14.74 16.60 12.42
N LYS A 323 15.32 16.60 13.62
CA LYS A 323 16.03 17.77 14.17
C LYS A 323 17.20 18.18 13.29
N GLU A 324 18.08 17.26 12.92
CA GLU A 324 19.25 17.59 12.09
C GLU A 324 18.86 18.01 10.66
N PHE A 325 17.75 17.47 10.12
CA PHE A 325 17.20 17.95 8.86
C PHE A 325 16.66 19.39 8.99
N ALA A 326 15.93 19.70 10.06
CA ALA A 326 15.43 21.05 10.35
C ALA A 326 16.56 22.07 10.53
N GLU A 327 17.65 21.67 11.17
CA GLU A 327 18.88 22.46 11.36
C GLU A 327 19.76 22.54 10.10
N LYS A 328 19.32 21.92 8.98
CA LYS A 328 20.02 21.90 7.68
C LYS A 328 21.38 21.21 7.72
N LEU A 329 21.58 20.29 8.66
CA LEU A 329 22.78 19.46 8.77
C LEU A 329 22.71 18.24 7.85
N VAL A 330 21.48 17.82 7.51
CA VAL A 330 21.20 16.77 6.50
C VAL A 330 20.71 17.42 5.21
N HIS A 331 21.50 17.33 4.15
CA HIS A 331 21.12 17.87 2.85
C HIS A 331 20.03 17.00 2.17
N PRO A 332 19.03 17.60 1.48
CA PRO A 332 17.96 16.86 0.80
C PRO A 332 18.45 15.76 -0.16
N GLY A 333 19.58 15.97 -0.83
CA GLY A 333 20.17 14.97 -1.72
C GLY A 333 20.65 13.72 -1.00
N ASP A 334 21.22 13.87 0.19
CA ASP A 334 21.71 12.76 1.00
C ASP A 334 20.53 12.00 1.62
N LEU A 335 19.49 12.71 2.06
CA LEU A 335 18.23 12.10 2.51
C LEU A 335 17.59 11.28 1.39
N LYS A 336 17.43 11.86 0.18
CA LYS A 336 16.90 11.15 -1.01
C LYS A 336 17.65 9.86 -1.30
N LYS A 337 18.99 9.92 -1.31
CA LYS A 337 19.83 8.75 -1.59
C LYS A 337 19.67 7.67 -0.51
N SER A 338 19.66 8.07 0.75
CA SER A 338 19.57 7.15 1.88
C SER A 338 18.19 6.48 1.97
N VAL A 339 17.13 7.25 1.71
CA VAL A 339 15.76 6.73 1.60
C VAL A 339 15.61 5.80 0.39
N ALA A 340 16.24 6.09 -0.74
CA ALA A 340 16.25 5.20 -1.91
C ALA A 340 16.90 3.85 -1.58
N GLN A 341 18.04 3.87 -0.88
CA GLN A 341 18.68 2.65 -0.42
C GLN A 341 17.77 1.87 0.53
N GLY A 342 17.21 2.53 1.56
CA GLY A 342 16.30 1.89 2.51
C GLY A 342 15.05 1.27 1.84
N ILE A 343 14.50 1.93 0.81
CA ILE A 343 13.41 1.37 0.01
C ILE A 343 13.88 0.16 -0.78
N ASN A 344 15.03 0.23 -1.44
CA ASN A 344 15.58 -0.92 -2.19
C ASN A 344 15.86 -2.11 -1.26
N ASP A 345 16.36 -1.87 -0.04
CA ASP A 345 16.58 -2.92 0.96
C ASP A 345 15.27 -3.58 1.43
N LEU A 346 14.15 -2.86 1.40
CA LEU A 346 12.82 -3.42 1.65
C LEU A 346 12.23 -4.12 0.44
N LEU A 347 12.50 -3.63 -0.77
CA LEU A 347 11.94 -4.21 -2.00
C LEU A 347 12.69 -5.46 -2.45
N ALA A 348 14.00 -5.57 -2.20
CA ALA A 348 14.78 -6.71 -2.65
C ALA A 348 14.24 -8.07 -2.16
N PRO A 349 13.87 -8.26 -0.88
CA PRO A 349 13.24 -9.51 -0.43
C PRO A 349 11.84 -9.73 -1.02
N VAL A 350 11.09 -8.66 -1.32
CA VAL A 350 9.77 -8.77 -1.98
C VAL A 350 9.97 -9.29 -3.40
N GLN A 351 10.92 -8.73 -4.15
CA GLN A 351 11.23 -9.12 -5.51
C GLN A 351 11.75 -10.56 -5.58
N ALA A 352 12.63 -10.94 -4.65
CA ALA A 352 13.07 -12.32 -4.48
C ALA A 352 11.88 -13.26 -4.20
N TYR A 353 10.96 -12.88 -3.32
CA TYR A 353 9.76 -13.67 -3.04
C TYR A 353 8.92 -13.93 -4.30
N PHE A 354 8.72 -12.94 -5.17
CA PHE A 354 8.03 -13.16 -6.45
C PHE A 354 8.82 -14.08 -7.40
N ALA A 355 10.14 -13.96 -7.44
CA ALA A 355 11.00 -14.76 -8.32
C ALA A 355 11.10 -16.24 -7.87
N ASP A 356 11.18 -16.47 -6.57
CA ASP A 356 11.38 -17.81 -5.99
C ASP A 356 10.07 -18.64 -5.98
N ASN A 357 8.91 -17.98 -6.01
CA ASN A 357 7.61 -18.63 -6.02
C ASN A 357 7.04 -18.69 -7.44
N VAL A 358 7.36 -19.77 -8.16
CA VAL A 358 7.02 -20.01 -9.57
C VAL A 358 5.52 -19.82 -9.88
N GLU A 359 4.64 -20.08 -8.91
CA GLU A 359 3.19 -19.89 -9.05
C GLU A 359 2.77 -18.43 -9.28
N TYR A 360 3.62 -17.46 -8.93
CA TYR A 360 3.42 -16.02 -9.12
C TYR A 360 4.11 -15.49 -10.38
N ASN A 361 4.78 -16.33 -11.16
CA ASN A 361 5.40 -15.90 -12.42
C ASN A 361 4.34 -15.32 -13.38
N GLY A 362 4.61 -14.10 -13.88
CA GLY A 362 3.72 -13.39 -14.80
C GLY A 362 2.42 -12.85 -14.15
N ILE A 363 2.25 -12.98 -12.83
CA ILE A 363 0.99 -12.55 -12.18
C ILE A 363 0.79 -11.04 -12.24
N ALA A 364 1.89 -10.26 -12.27
CA ALA A 364 1.83 -8.80 -12.39
C ALA A 364 1.21 -8.36 -13.73
N GLU A 365 1.63 -9.01 -14.82
CA GLU A 365 1.15 -8.76 -16.18
C GLU A 365 -0.31 -9.21 -16.33
N LEU A 366 -0.68 -10.35 -15.76
CA LEU A 366 -2.05 -10.85 -15.76
C LEU A 366 -3.00 -9.95 -14.97
N ALA A 367 -2.59 -9.52 -13.77
CA ALA A 367 -3.41 -8.69 -12.89
C ALA A 367 -3.54 -7.23 -13.37
N TYR A 368 -2.56 -6.77 -14.16
CA TYR A 368 -2.48 -5.40 -14.66
C TYR A 368 -1.87 -5.38 -16.07
N PRO A 369 -2.65 -5.78 -17.09
CA PRO A 369 -2.17 -5.81 -18.46
C PRO A 369 -1.80 -4.38 -18.90
N PRO A 370 -0.71 -4.21 -19.67
CA PRO A 370 -0.32 -2.92 -20.19
C PRO A 370 -1.45 -2.36 -21.06
N PRO A 371 -1.66 -1.02 -21.07
CA PRO A 371 -2.66 -0.42 -21.92
C PRO A 371 -2.40 -0.76 -23.40
N PRO A 372 -3.45 -0.99 -24.20
CA PRO A 372 -3.28 -1.33 -25.60
C PRO A 372 -2.46 -0.24 -26.30
N VAL A 373 -1.43 -0.65 -27.04
CA VAL A 373 -0.55 0.26 -27.77
C VAL A 373 -1.41 1.04 -28.76
N LYS A 374 -1.65 2.32 -28.49
CA LYS A 374 -2.31 3.20 -29.48
C LYS A 374 -1.44 3.21 -30.73
N ALA A 375 -2.01 2.80 -31.86
CA ALA A 375 -1.34 2.87 -33.15
C ALA A 375 -0.79 4.29 -33.35
N LYS A 376 0.53 4.40 -33.58
CA LYS A 376 1.15 5.70 -33.87
C LYS A 376 0.44 6.26 -35.11
N PRO A 377 -0.06 7.51 -35.08
CA PRO A 377 -0.59 8.12 -36.29
C PRO A 377 0.53 8.11 -37.33
N VAL A 378 0.25 7.50 -38.48
CA VAL A 378 1.15 7.51 -39.63
C VAL A 378 1.44 8.97 -39.94
N LYS A 379 2.67 9.43 -39.67
CA LYS A 379 3.13 10.75 -40.07
C LYS A 379 3.05 10.79 -41.60
N GLN A 380 2.00 11.40 -42.14
CA GLN A 380 2.03 11.83 -43.54
C GLN A 380 3.26 12.73 -43.71
N LYS A 381 4.17 12.33 -44.59
CA LYS A 381 5.33 13.15 -44.96
C LYS A 381 4.80 14.49 -45.44
N LYS A 382 5.08 15.56 -44.69
CA LYS A 382 4.90 16.94 -45.18
C LYS A 382 5.68 17.06 -46.49
N LYS A 383 4.98 17.28 -47.61
CA LYS A 383 5.62 17.66 -48.88
C LYS A 383 6.47 18.90 -48.58
N HIS A 384 7.77 18.81 -48.87
CA HIS A 384 8.68 19.94 -48.77
C HIS A 384 8.17 21.07 -49.67
N ASN A 385 8.17 22.30 -49.14
CA ASN A 385 8.03 23.51 -49.94
C ASN A 385 9.13 23.50 -51.00
N VAL A 386 8.73 23.33 -52.26
CA VAL A 386 9.60 23.58 -53.41
C VAL A 386 9.81 25.09 -53.49
N LYS A 387 11.07 25.52 -53.43
CA LYS A 387 11.49 26.90 -53.73
C LYS A 387 11.03 27.26 -55.15
N PRO A 388 10.45 28.45 -55.40
CA PRO A 388 10.19 28.87 -56.77
C PRO A 388 11.53 29.11 -57.46
N ALA A 389 11.78 28.39 -58.56
CA ALA A 389 12.85 28.73 -59.50
C ALA A 389 12.36 29.92 -60.34
N ALA A 390 13.20 30.94 -60.42
CA ALA A 390 13.06 32.06 -61.35
C ALA A 390 13.46 31.62 -62.77
N GLU A 391 13.18 32.49 -63.74
CA GLU A 391 13.43 32.40 -65.20
C GLU A 391 12.27 31.76 -65.98
N SER A 392 11.78 32.32 -67.09
CA SER A 392 12.16 33.49 -67.88
C SER A 392 11.01 33.80 -68.85
N GLU A 393 10.81 35.06 -69.17
CA GLU A 393 9.92 35.54 -70.24
C GLU A 393 10.23 34.87 -71.59
N VAL A 394 9.23 34.28 -72.24
CA VAL A 394 9.18 34.14 -73.71
C VAL A 394 7.73 34.33 -74.17
N LYS A 395 7.59 35.13 -75.23
CA LYS A 395 6.38 35.72 -75.82
C LYS A 395 5.36 34.71 -76.41
N PRO A 396 4.09 35.12 -76.60
CA PRO A 396 3.06 34.35 -77.30
C PRO A 396 3.06 34.60 -78.82
N GLU A 397 2.98 33.54 -79.62
CA GLU A 397 2.57 33.55 -81.04
C GLU A 397 1.63 32.33 -81.23
N GLU A 398 0.34 32.62 -81.38
CA GLU A 398 -0.45 32.52 -82.63
C GLU A 398 -1.22 31.20 -82.73
N GLN A 399 -2.53 31.31 -82.48
CA GLN A 399 -3.55 30.40 -82.99
C GLN A 399 -4.32 31.16 -84.07
N GLU A 400 -4.31 30.65 -85.31
CA GLU A 400 -5.36 30.95 -86.27
C GLU A 400 -5.55 29.81 -87.27
N ALA A 401 -6.79 29.74 -87.78
CA ALA A 401 -7.36 28.91 -88.85
C ALA A 401 -7.88 27.51 -88.45
N THR A 402 -9.14 27.36 -88.02
CA THR A 402 -10.40 27.29 -88.80
C THR A 402 -10.69 25.95 -89.48
N ASN A 403 -11.72 25.26 -88.99
CA ASN A 403 -13.03 25.21 -89.66
C ASN A 403 -14.14 24.85 -88.67
#